data_AF-A0A227J0B3-F1
#
_entry.id   AF-A0A227J0B3-F1
#
_cell.length_a   1.000
_cell.length_b   1.000
_cell.length_c   1.000
_cell.angle_alpha   90.00
_cell.angle_beta   90.00
_cell.angle_gamma   90.00
#
_symmetry.space_group_name_H-M   'P 1'
#
loop_
_entity.id
_entity.type
_entity.pdbx_description
1 polymer ?
#
loop_
_entity_poly.entity_id
_entity_poly.type
_entity_poly.pdbx_seq_one_letter_code
_entity_poly.pdbx_strand_id
1 'polypeptide(L)'
;CFALTSPEAGSDAGSIPDYGVVCKGEWEGKEVLGMRLTWNKRYITLAPVATVLGLAFKLRDPEGLLGDKEDLGITCALIPTDVKGVEIGNRH
;
A
#
# COMPACT_ATOMS: atom_id res chain seq x y z
N CYS A 1 7.76 -7.51 8.00
CA CYS A 1 7.81 -8.43 6.83
C CYS A 1 7.72 -7.60 5.54
N PHE A 2 8.07 -8.15 4.37
CA PHE A 2 8.03 -7.41 3.09
C PHE A 2 7.04 -8.09 2.13
N ALA A 3 5.94 -7.39 1.84
CA ALA A 3 4.82 -7.88 1.04
C ALA A 3 4.99 -7.47 -0.43
N LEU A 4 5.83 -8.23 -1.14
CA LEU A 4 6.03 -8.05 -2.58
C LEU A 4 5.07 -8.94 -3.40
N THR A 5 4.97 -10.22 -3.06
CA THR A 5 4.23 -11.24 -3.82
C THR A 5 2.71 -11.08 -3.67
N SER A 6 2.02 -11.02 -4.81
CA SER A 6 0.55 -11.00 -4.92
C SER A 6 0.05 -12.27 -5.65
N PRO A 7 -1.26 -12.59 -5.62
CA PRO A 7 -1.81 -13.76 -6.31
C PRO A 7 -1.53 -13.79 -7.82
N GLU A 8 -1.35 -12.62 -8.43
CA GLU A 8 -1.25 -12.40 -9.87
C GLU A 8 0.17 -11.99 -10.31
N ALA A 9 1.07 -11.70 -9.36
CA ALA A 9 2.44 -11.28 -9.63
C ALA A 9 3.42 -11.73 -8.54
N GLY A 10 4.34 -12.62 -8.91
CA GLY A 10 5.50 -13.02 -8.11
C GLY A 10 6.80 -12.43 -8.67
N SER A 11 7.18 -12.82 -9.89
CA SER A 11 8.43 -12.37 -10.55
C SER A 11 8.30 -10.99 -11.22
N ASP A 12 7.10 -10.62 -11.63
CA ASP A 12 6.81 -9.37 -12.34
C ASP A 12 6.20 -8.33 -11.39
N ALA A 13 7.07 -7.66 -10.64
CA ALA A 13 6.66 -6.56 -9.77
C ALA A 13 6.00 -5.39 -10.54
N GLY A 14 6.13 -5.34 -11.87
CA GLY A 14 5.45 -4.37 -12.73
C GLY A 14 3.95 -4.61 -12.88
N SER A 15 3.49 -5.84 -12.65
CA SER A 15 2.08 -6.24 -12.83
C SER A 15 1.27 -6.24 -11.53
N ILE A 16 1.82 -5.69 -10.44
CA ILE A 16 1.12 -5.61 -9.15
C ILE A 16 -0.21 -4.84 -9.34
N PRO A 17 -1.36 -5.43 -8.95
CA PRO A 17 -2.67 -4.77 -9.04
C PRO A 17 -2.90 -3.77 -7.90
N ASP A 18 -2.10 -3.87 -6.83
CA ASP A 18 -2.18 -2.99 -5.68
C ASP A 18 -1.79 -1.56 -6.07
N TYR A 19 -2.61 -0.61 -5.65
CA TYR A 19 -2.43 0.78 -6.00
C TYR A 19 -2.70 1.71 -4.82
N GLY A 20 -2.11 2.90 -4.92
CA GLY A 20 -2.33 4.01 -4.03
C GLY A 20 -2.72 5.24 -4.81
N VAL A 21 -3.61 6.04 -4.23
CA VAL A 21 -3.98 7.35 -4.75
C VAL A 21 -3.57 8.40 -3.72
N VAL A 22 -2.76 9.37 -4.15
CA VAL A 22 -2.45 10.55 -3.36
C VAL A 22 -3.75 11.35 -3.18
N CYS A 23 -4.08 11.66 -1.94
CA CYS A 23 -5.29 12.39 -1.61
C CYS A 23 -5.14 13.14 -0.29
N LYS A 24 -6.00 14.14 -0.08
CA LYS A 24 -6.22 14.70 1.25
C LYS A 24 -7.21 13.85 2.03
N GLY A 25 -7.03 13.77 3.34
CA GLY A 25 -7.95 13.08 4.24
C GLY A 25 -7.78 13.54 5.68
N GLU A 26 -8.74 13.18 6.52
CA GLU A 26 -8.65 13.45 7.95
C GLU A 26 -7.83 12.36 8.65
N TRP A 27 -6.81 12.76 9.41
CA TRP A 27 -6.01 11.90 10.27
C TRP A 27 -5.81 12.60 11.61
N GLU A 28 -6.17 11.94 12.71
CA GLU A 28 -6.07 12.49 14.08
C GLU A 28 -6.69 13.90 14.22
N GLY A 29 -7.84 14.11 13.58
CA GLY A 29 -8.58 15.39 13.62
C GLY A 29 -7.96 16.51 12.78
N LYS A 30 -6.99 16.21 11.91
CA LYS A 30 -6.37 17.19 11.00
C LYS A 30 -6.50 16.73 9.55
N GLU A 31 -6.74 17.68 8.66
CA GLU A 31 -6.57 17.43 7.23
C GLU A 31 -5.08 17.26 6.93
N VAL A 32 -4.72 16.12 6.35
CA VAL A 32 -3.35 15.79 5.96
C VAL A 32 -3.31 15.34 4.51
N LEU A 33 -2.16 15.57 3.87
CA LEU A 33 -1.83 14.94 2.60
C LEU A 33 -1.34 13.52 2.87
N GLY A 34 -1.92 12.53 2.21
CA GLY A 34 -1.58 11.12 2.38
C GLY A 34 -1.87 10.30 1.15
N MET A 35 -1.93 8.99 1.35
CA MET A 35 -2.22 8.02 0.29
C MET A 35 -3.35 7.09 0.75
N ARG A 36 -4.34 6.87 -0.10
CA ARG A 36 -5.34 5.83 0.08
C ARG A 36 -4.92 4.60 -0.70
N LEU A 37 -4.69 3.50 0.01
CA LEU A 37 -4.15 2.26 -0.56
C LEU A 37 -5.22 1.19 -0.67
N THR A 38 -5.23 0.46 -1.79
CA THR A 38 -6.05 -0.73 -2.02
C THR A 38 -5.11 -1.86 -2.43
N TRP A 39 -5.10 -2.95 -1.66
CA TRP A 39 -4.21 -4.09 -1.93
C TRP A 39 -4.82 -5.43 -1.53
N ASN A 40 -4.35 -6.50 -2.16
CA ASN A 40 -4.65 -7.88 -1.76
C ASN A 40 -3.42 -8.77 -1.98
N LYS A 41 -2.74 -9.11 -0.89
CA LYS A 41 -1.51 -9.92 -0.90
C LYS A 41 -1.75 -11.29 -0.28
N ARG A 42 -1.06 -12.32 -0.79
CA ARG A 42 -1.09 -13.70 -0.28
C ARG A 42 0.34 -14.18 -0.02
N TYR A 43 0.53 -15.15 0.88
CA TYR A 43 1.83 -15.74 1.18
C TYR A 43 2.85 -14.77 1.78
N ILE A 44 2.37 -13.82 2.59
CA ILE A 44 3.25 -12.90 3.32
C ILE A 44 3.69 -13.56 4.62
N THR A 45 4.86 -14.20 4.57
CA THR A 45 5.50 -14.82 5.74
C THR A 45 5.64 -13.81 6.89
N LEU A 46 5.32 -14.24 8.11
CA LEU A 46 5.33 -13.47 9.36
C LEU A 46 4.29 -12.34 9.49
N ALA A 47 3.40 -12.12 8.51
CA ALA A 47 2.39 -11.07 8.68
C ALA A 47 1.45 -11.24 9.91
N PRO A 48 1.16 -12.43 10.47
CA PRO A 48 0.41 -12.53 11.74
C PRO A 48 1.09 -11.90 12.96
N VAL A 49 2.42 -11.81 12.95
CA VAL A 49 3.23 -11.37 14.10
C VAL A 49 4.02 -10.09 13.78
N ALA A 50 3.90 -9.57 12.57
CA ALA A 50 4.55 -8.34 12.17
C ALA A 50 3.85 -7.15 12.84
N THR A 51 4.62 -6.16 13.27
CA THR A 51 4.11 -4.86 13.72
C THR A 51 4.13 -3.82 12.60
N VAL A 52 4.94 -4.08 11.55
CA VAL A 52 5.11 -3.21 10.38
C VAL A 52 5.20 -4.06 9.10
N LEU A 53 4.43 -3.65 8.09
CA LEU A 53 4.40 -4.21 6.75
C LEU A 53 5.16 -3.29 5.79
N GLY A 54 6.12 -3.82 5.03
CA GLY A 54 6.56 -3.17 3.80
C GLY A 54 5.64 -3.56 2.66
N LEU A 55 4.99 -2.60 2.00
CA LEU A 55 4.06 -2.84 0.88
C LEU A 55 4.55 -2.13 -0.37
N ALA A 56 4.69 -2.89 -1.47
CA ALA A 56 4.92 -2.34 -2.80
C ALA A 56 3.60 -2.23 -3.57
N PHE A 57 3.32 -1.06 -4.15
CA PHE A 57 2.10 -0.74 -4.90
C PHE A 57 2.40 0.32 -5.99
N LYS A 58 1.48 0.48 -6.95
CA LYS A 58 1.56 1.56 -7.95
C LYS A 58 0.90 2.82 -7.40
N LEU A 59 1.62 3.93 -7.34
CA LEU A 59 1.10 5.19 -6.84
C LEU A 59 0.69 6.12 -7.98
N ARG A 60 -0.45 6.79 -7.78
CA ARG A 60 -0.97 7.83 -8.67
C ARG A 60 -1.35 9.10 -7.91
N ASP A 61 -1.19 10.24 -8.56
CA ASP A 61 -1.55 11.56 -8.06
C ASP A 61 -2.49 12.27 -9.06
N PRO A 62 -3.75 11.82 -9.18
CA PRO A 62 -4.70 12.36 -10.17
C PRO A 62 -5.09 13.82 -9.92
N GLU A 63 -4.85 14.33 -8.72
CA GLU A 63 -5.14 15.71 -8.34
C GLU A 63 -3.89 16.62 -8.40
N GLY A 64 -2.72 16.07 -8.74
CA GLY A 64 -1.46 16.83 -8.84
C GLY A 64 -1.02 17.46 -7.51
N LEU A 65 -1.30 16.81 -6.38
CA LEU A 65 -1.03 17.33 -5.03
C LEU A 65 0.46 17.31 -4.68
N LEU A 66 1.27 16.50 -5.36
CA LEU A 66 2.72 16.39 -5.20
C LEU A 66 3.50 17.00 -6.38
N GLY A 67 2.87 17.22 -7.53
CA GLY A 67 3.48 17.83 -8.71
C GLY A 67 2.77 17.49 -10.03
N ASP A 68 3.47 17.64 -11.15
CA ASP A 68 2.86 17.58 -12.49
C ASP A 68 2.71 16.16 -13.07
N LYS A 69 3.09 15.13 -12.31
CA LYS A 69 3.05 13.73 -12.78
C LYS A 69 1.91 12.96 -12.12
N GLU A 70 0.99 12.47 -12.93
CA GLU A 70 -0.12 11.64 -12.46
C GLU A 70 0.33 10.22 -12.08
N ASP A 71 1.04 9.50 -12.96
CA ASP A 71 1.57 8.17 -12.64
C ASP A 71 2.96 8.28 -11.99
N LEU A 72 3.05 7.99 -10.69
CA LEU A 72 4.29 8.06 -9.91
C LEU A 72 5.06 6.72 -9.92
N GLY A 73 4.43 5.64 -10.40
CA GLY A 73 5.05 4.33 -10.56
C GLY A 73 5.07 3.49 -9.28
N ILE A 74 5.95 2.48 -9.25
CA ILE A 74 6.05 1.57 -8.10
C ILE A 74 6.62 2.33 -6.90
N THR A 75 5.88 2.33 -5.81
CA THR A 75 6.23 2.95 -4.53
C THR A 75 6.21 1.90 -3.43
N CYS A 76 7.04 2.08 -2.41
CA CYS A 76 7.03 1.26 -1.21
C CYS A 76 6.67 2.12 0.01
N ALA A 77 5.76 1.62 0.86
CA ALA A 77 5.43 2.22 2.13
C ALA A 77 5.64 1.23 3.28
N LEU A 78 5.98 1.77 4.45
CA LEU A 78 5.95 1.06 5.73
C LEU A 78 4.63 1.37 6.42
N ILE A 79 3.81 0.35 6.67
CA ILE A 79 2.46 0.48 7.20
C ILE A 79 2.41 -0.27 8.54
N PRO A 80 2.10 0.40 9.66
CA PRO A 80 1.83 -0.28 10.92
C PRO A 80 0.62 -1.22 10.76
N THR A 81 0.72 -2.43 11.29
CA THR A 81 -0.33 -3.46 11.12
C THR A 81 -1.62 -3.17 11.88
N ASP A 82 -1.58 -2.23 12.82
CA ASP A 82 -2.70 -1.81 13.66
C ASP A 82 -3.50 -0.62 13.06
N VAL A 83 -3.10 -0.11 11.89
CA VAL A 83 -3.85 0.93 11.18
C VAL A 83 -5.19 0.39 10.72
N LYS A 84 -6.25 1.19 10.92
CA LYS A 84 -7.60 0.87 10.47
C LYS A 84 -7.63 0.56 8.97
N GLY A 85 -8.25 -0.56 8.61
CA GLY A 85 -8.36 -1.03 7.22
C GLY A 85 -7.29 -2.05 6.81
N VAL A 86 -6.26 -2.27 7.65
CA VAL A 86 -5.35 -3.41 7.49
C VAL A 86 -6.06 -4.65 8.04
N GLU A 87 -6.33 -5.62 7.16
CA GLU A 87 -6.90 -6.92 7.53
C GLU A 87 -5.87 -8.04 7.31
N ILE A 88 -5.64 -8.86 8.35
CA ILE A 88 -4.65 -9.93 8.38
C ILE A 88 -5.42 -11.26 8.57
N GLY A 89 -5.46 -12.10 7.53
CA GLY A 89 -6.24 -13.35 7.53
C GLY A 89 -5.49 -14.56 8.10
N ASN A 90 -6.21 -15.58 8.57
CA ASN A 90 -5.63 -16.78 9.21
C ASN A 90 -4.77 -17.67 8.29
N ARG A 91 -4.90 -17.53 6.97
CA ARG A 91 -4.05 -18.18 5.96
C ARG A 91 -3.17 -17.12 5.34
N HIS A 92 -2.01 -16.92 5.94
CA HIS A 92 -0.91 -16.27 5.26
C HIS A 92 -0.33 -17.23 4.24
#